data_AF-A0A8J4DKB3-F1
#
_entry.id   AF-A0A8J4DKB3-F1
#
_cell.length_a   1.000
_cell.length_b   1.000
_cell.length_c   1.000
_cell.angle_alpha   90.00
_cell.angle_beta   90.00
_cell.angle_gamma   90.00
#
_symmetry.space_group_name_H-M   'P 1'
#
loop_
_entity.id
_entity.type
_entity.pdbx_description
1 polymer ?
#
loop_
_entity_poly.entity_id
_entity_poly.type
_entity_poly.pdbx_seq_one_letter_code
_entity_poly.pdbx_strand_id
1 'polypeptide(L)'
;MPSQPPAIPADWPSAPPGNGHRPPHGRDPDFIPFDGPVDDGPTVRLHDDGPPAAAPRRRGGRAAAFAVFLAVFAMLAAGYAVWLGRQALDAASAAAPVPVAGTGGAAPTAAPTVTPSAAASAVVSAAVAPPPGEPTVLIDPSAATPAPSATAPADAAGPPAAGVVRYAGKAVPVRAGCATAVYLDLDEPRAVPAATTGSDVQTACAGRSAVLRLGPGAGGGALLRSSSAEPGASPTAATCEERLLSDPLDPVTAIPLRDGLALCVRTGAEGEPGSVVLLQAGATAADGTVTLRATSWTSD
;
A
#
# COMPACT_ATOMS: atom_id res chain seq x y z
N MET A 1 -4.85 27.66 -39.38
CA MET A 1 -4.07 26.72 -40.21
C MET A 1 -3.93 25.44 -39.41
N PRO A 2 -4.44 24.29 -39.87
CA PRO A 2 -4.37 23.04 -39.12
C PRO A 2 -2.91 22.53 -39.14
N SER A 3 -2.34 22.40 -37.95
CA SER A 3 -0.98 21.87 -37.75
C SER A 3 -0.93 20.40 -38.17
N GLN A 4 -0.10 20.13 -39.17
CA GLN A 4 0.15 18.80 -39.69
C GLN A 4 0.89 17.97 -38.62
N PRO A 5 0.43 16.75 -38.25
CA PRO A 5 1.13 15.92 -37.28
C PRO A 5 2.50 15.47 -37.84
N PRO A 6 3.52 15.31 -36.98
CA PRO A 6 4.85 14.91 -37.42
C PRO A 6 4.84 13.50 -38.01
N ALA A 7 5.55 13.32 -39.12
CA ALA A 7 5.73 12.03 -39.78
C ALA A 7 6.53 11.08 -38.86
N ILE A 8 5.95 9.91 -38.59
CA ILE A 8 6.62 8.82 -37.87
C ILE A 8 7.68 8.21 -38.81
N PRO A 9 8.96 8.15 -38.43
CA PRO A 9 9.98 7.51 -39.25
C PRO A 9 9.69 6.00 -39.38
N ALA A 10 9.70 5.51 -40.61
CA ALA A 10 9.28 4.16 -40.99
C ALA A 10 10.29 3.03 -40.67
N ASP A 11 11.39 3.33 -40.00
CA ASP A 11 12.46 2.36 -39.71
C ASP A 11 12.41 1.89 -38.26
N TRP A 12 11.39 1.12 -37.90
CA TRP A 12 11.44 0.26 -36.72
C TRP A 12 11.83 -1.16 -37.15
N PRO A 13 12.92 -1.75 -36.60
CA PRO A 13 13.30 -3.11 -36.93
C PRO A 13 12.18 -4.06 -36.51
N SER A 14 11.64 -4.77 -37.48
CA SER A 14 10.66 -5.82 -37.27
C SER A 14 11.24 -6.86 -36.32
N ALA A 15 10.56 -7.10 -35.20
CA ALA A 15 10.92 -8.18 -34.27
C ALA A 15 10.96 -9.52 -35.03
N PRO A 16 12.00 -10.36 -34.83
CA PRO A 16 12.07 -11.64 -35.51
C PRO A 16 10.97 -12.58 -34.99
N PRO A 17 10.28 -13.32 -35.87
CA PRO A 17 9.42 -14.42 -35.45
C PRO A 17 10.30 -15.59 -35.01
N GLY A 18 10.43 -15.78 -33.69
CA GLY A 18 11.42 -16.69 -33.10
C GLY A 18 10.83 -17.68 -32.10
N ASN A 19 10.06 -18.64 -32.62
CA ASN A 19 9.88 -20.03 -32.19
C ASN A 19 10.12 -20.42 -30.71
N GLY A 20 9.08 -20.99 -30.11
CA GLY A 20 9.16 -21.78 -28.90
C GLY A 20 10.15 -22.94 -29.04
N HIS A 21 11.28 -22.84 -28.35
CA HIS A 21 12.12 -23.96 -27.96
C HIS A 21 12.33 -23.88 -26.46
N ARG A 22 11.56 -24.70 -25.74
CA ARG A 22 11.85 -25.04 -24.35
C ARG A 22 13.11 -25.93 -24.38
N PRO A 23 14.25 -25.52 -23.78
CA PRO A 23 15.38 -26.42 -23.67
C PRO A 23 14.99 -27.59 -22.76
N PRO A 24 15.37 -28.84 -23.09
CA PRO A 24 15.20 -29.98 -22.20
C PRO A 24 16.06 -29.74 -20.95
N HIS A 25 15.50 -30.08 -19.79
CA HIS A 25 16.16 -30.02 -18.49
C HIS A 25 17.54 -30.70 -18.55
N GLY A 26 18.59 -29.88 -18.54
CA GLY A 26 19.95 -30.31 -18.30
C GLY A 26 20.02 -30.85 -16.88
N ARG A 27 20.31 -32.15 -16.78
CA ARG A 27 20.80 -32.80 -15.56
C ARG A 27 21.99 -32.00 -15.04
N ASP A 28 21.90 -31.52 -13.80
CA ASP A 28 23.07 -31.16 -13.01
C ASP A 28 23.97 -32.40 -12.88
N PRO A 29 25.27 -32.32 -13.26
CA PRO A 29 26.22 -33.39 -13.05
C PRO A 29 26.81 -33.46 -11.63
N ASP A 30 26.44 -32.55 -10.72
CA ASP A 30 26.98 -32.52 -9.35
C ASP A 30 26.14 -33.34 -8.34
N PHE A 31 25.72 -34.53 -8.74
CA PHE A 31 25.22 -35.53 -7.79
C PHE A 31 26.44 -36.27 -7.19
N ILE A 32 26.95 -35.75 -6.08
CA ILE A 32 27.97 -36.44 -5.28
C ILE A 32 27.30 -37.69 -4.69
N PRO A 33 27.76 -38.92 -5.03
CA PRO A 33 27.24 -40.12 -4.41
C PRO A 33 27.66 -40.10 -2.93
N PHE A 34 26.68 -40.04 -2.04
CA PHE A 34 26.87 -40.22 -0.61
C PHE A 34 27.02 -41.73 -0.35
N ASP A 35 28.21 -42.27 -0.64
CA ASP A 35 28.63 -43.60 -0.17
C ASP A 35 29.11 -43.46 1.29
N GLY A 36 28.16 -43.25 2.19
CA GLY A 36 28.36 -43.43 3.62
C GLY A 36 27.84 -44.81 4.04
N PRO A 37 28.59 -45.60 4.84
CA PRO A 37 28.05 -46.81 5.43
C PRO A 37 26.86 -46.43 6.33
N VAL A 38 25.66 -46.84 5.91
CA VAL A 38 24.46 -46.74 6.75
C VAL A 38 24.65 -47.75 7.88
N ASP A 39 24.87 -47.24 9.08
CA ASP A 39 24.85 -48.02 10.32
C ASP A 39 23.41 -48.55 10.48
N ASP A 40 23.23 -49.84 10.21
CA ASP A 40 21.97 -50.56 10.43
C ASP A 40 21.67 -50.54 11.93
N GLY A 41 20.92 -49.52 12.35
CA GLY A 41 20.37 -49.42 13.69
C GLY A 41 19.53 -50.66 14.07
N PRO A 42 19.44 -50.99 15.36
CA PRO A 42 18.95 -52.28 15.84
C PRO A 42 17.53 -52.56 15.36
N THR A 43 17.40 -53.56 14.49
CA THR A 43 16.12 -54.11 14.05
C THR A 43 15.48 -54.85 15.22
N VAL A 44 14.65 -54.15 15.98
CA VAL A 44 13.75 -54.75 16.96
C VAL A 44 12.78 -55.65 16.19
N ARG A 45 12.93 -56.96 16.37
CA ARG A 45 11.99 -57.96 15.85
C ARG A 45 10.63 -57.77 16.53
N LEU A 46 9.70 -57.12 15.84
CA LEU A 46 8.30 -57.12 16.25
C LEU A 46 7.79 -58.57 16.24
N HIS A 47 7.29 -58.99 17.40
CA HIS A 47 6.63 -60.28 17.59
C HIS A 47 5.45 -60.46 16.62
N ASP A 48 5.37 -61.66 16.07
CA ASP A 48 4.17 -62.24 15.45
C ASP A 48 3.09 -62.43 16.53
N ASP A 49 2.29 -61.39 16.76
CA ASP A 49 1.01 -61.52 17.45
C ASP A 49 -0.07 -61.87 16.43
N GLY A 50 -0.77 -62.99 16.67
CA GLY A 50 -1.71 -63.63 15.75
C GLY A 50 -2.84 -62.73 15.23
N PRO A 51 -3.55 -63.19 14.18
CA PRO A 51 -4.46 -62.36 13.39
C PRO A 51 -5.54 -61.71 14.27
N PRO A 52 -5.60 -60.38 14.36
CA PRO A 52 -6.61 -59.70 15.17
C PRO A 52 -8.00 -59.92 14.57
N ALA A 53 -8.96 -60.23 15.46
CA ALA A 53 -10.37 -60.39 15.12
C ALA A 53 -10.87 -59.19 14.31
N ALA A 54 -11.56 -59.48 13.20
CA ALA A 54 -12.01 -58.49 12.22
C ALA A 54 -12.85 -57.38 12.87
N ALA A 55 -12.28 -56.18 12.97
CA ALA A 55 -12.98 -55.01 13.48
C ALA A 55 -14.15 -54.62 12.54
N PRO A 56 -15.31 -54.23 13.09
CA PRO A 56 -16.48 -53.85 12.30
C PRO A 56 -16.16 -52.63 11.44
N ARG A 57 -16.25 -52.80 10.12
CA ARG A 57 -16.04 -51.73 9.13
C ARG A 57 -17.06 -50.62 9.34
N ARG A 58 -16.65 -49.52 9.99
CA ARG A 58 -17.48 -48.31 10.20
C ARG A 58 -17.82 -47.66 8.86
N ARG A 59 -19.00 -47.97 8.34
CA ARG A 59 -19.57 -47.43 7.09
C ARG A 59 -20.05 -45.96 7.21
N GLY A 60 -19.48 -45.17 8.12
CA GLY A 60 -19.97 -43.84 8.52
C GLY A 60 -19.12 -42.63 8.09
N GLY A 61 -17.96 -42.84 7.45
CA GLY A 61 -17.00 -41.76 7.18
C GLY A 61 -17.53 -40.62 6.29
N ARG A 62 -18.47 -40.92 5.37
CA ARG A 62 -19.03 -39.91 4.46
C ARG A 62 -19.95 -38.91 5.16
N ALA A 63 -20.71 -39.36 6.17
CA ALA A 63 -21.60 -38.48 6.94
C ALA A 63 -20.78 -37.52 7.83
N ALA A 64 -19.70 -38.02 8.43
CA ALA A 64 -18.78 -37.20 9.23
C ALA A 64 -18.07 -36.14 8.36
N ALA A 65 -17.58 -36.52 7.17
CA ALA A 65 -16.95 -35.57 6.25
C ALA A 65 -17.90 -34.46 5.78
N PHE A 66 -19.17 -34.80 5.49
CA PHE A 66 -20.17 -33.80 5.11
C PHE A 66 -20.50 -32.83 6.25
N ALA A 67 -20.59 -33.33 7.48
CA ALA A 67 -20.82 -32.47 8.66
C ALA A 67 -19.68 -31.47 8.88
N VAL A 68 -18.43 -31.90 8.71
CA VAL A 68 -17.25 -31.00 8.82
C VAL A 68 -17.27 -29.95 7.71
N PHE A 69 -17.56 -30.35 6.46
CA PHE A 69 -17.65 -29.40 5.34
C PHE A 69 -18.73 -28.33 5.58
N LEU A 70 -19.89 -28.75 6.06
CA LEU A 70 -21.01 -27.84 6.33
C LEU A 70 -20.69 -26.87 7.49
N ALA A 71 -19.96 -27.33 8.51
CA ALA A 71 -19.48 -26.47 9.60
C ALA A 71 -18.48 -25.41 9.11
N VAL A 72 -17.51 -25.79 8.27
CA VAL A 72 -16.54 -24.84 7.67
C VAL A 72 -17.26 -23.83 6.78
N PHE A 73 -18.23 -24.28 5.98
CA PHE A 73 -19.02 -23.38 5.12
C PHE A 73 -19.84 -22.38 5.95
N ALA A 74 -20.48 -22.82 7.04
CA ALA A 74 -21.20 -21.93 7.94
C ALA A 74 -20.27 -20.90 8.61
N MET A 75 -19.06 -21.30 9.00
CA MET A 75 -18.06 -20.40 9.57
C MET A 75 -17.59 -19.34 8.56
N LEU A 76 -17.36 -19.73 7.30
CA LEU A 76 -17.01 -18.79 6.22
C LEU A 76 -18.15 -17.82 5.92
N ALA A 77 -19.40 -18.30 5.87
CA ALA A 77 -20.57 -17.45 5.65
C ALA A 77 -20.76 -16.42 6.78
N ALA A 78 -20.55 -16.82 8.04
CA ALA A 78 -20.60 -15.90 9.18
C ALA A 78 -19.49 -14.84 9.11
N GLY A 79 -18.25 -15.23 8.75
CA GLY A 79 -17.15 -14.30 8.56
C GLY A 79 -17.43 -13.27 7.46
N TYR A 80 -18.05 -13.71 6.35
CA TYR A 80 -18.42 -12.84 5.24
C TYR A 80 -19.50 -11.81 5.63
N ALA A 81 -20.47 -12.20 6.45
CA ALA A 81 -21.51 -11.28 6.94
C ALA A 81 -20.93 -10.17 7.84
N VAL A 82 -19.96 -10.48 8.71
CA VAL A 82 -19.28 -9.48 9.55
C VAL A 82 -18.48 -8.49 8.70
N TRP A 83 -17.82 -8.98 7.64
CA TRP A 83 -17.08 -8.14 6.72
C TRP A 83 -17.99 -7.16 5.95
N LEU A 84 -19.14 -7.62 5.45
CA LEU A 84 -20.15 -6.76 4.82
C LEU A 84 -20.74 -5.73 5.80
N GLY A 85 -20.99 -6.13 7.06
CA GLY A 85 -21.48 -5.22 8.10
C GLY A 85 -20.53 -4.06 8.37
N ARG A 86 -19.21 -4.32 8.34
CA ARG A 86 -18.20 -3.25 8.45
C ARG A 86 -18.24 -2.29 7.27
N GLN A 87 -18.31 -2.80 6.04
CA GLN A 87 -18.43 -1.92 4.86
C GLN A 87 -19.69 -1.03 4.92
N ALA A 88 -20.81 -1.57 5.41
CA ALA A 88 -22.04 -0.79 5.55
C ALA A 88 -21.91 0.33 6.61
N LEU A 89 -21.22 0.06 7.72
CA LEU A 89 -20.91 1.07 8.74
C LEU A 89 -19.99 2.17 8.20
N ASP A 90 -18.95 1.79 7.45
CA ASP A 90 -18.03 2.74 6.82
C ASP A 90 -18.79 3.65 5.83
N ALA A 91 -19.67 3.07 5.01
CA ALA A 91 -20.52 3.84 4.10
C ALA A 91 -21.51 4.77 4.83
N ALA A 92 -22.10 4.32 5.93
CA ALA A 92 -23.02 5.14 6.73
C ALA A 92 -22.30 6.31 7.40
N SER A 93 -21.06 6.11 7.87
CA SER A 93 -20.25 7.17 8.46
C SER A 93 -19.82 8.23 7.44
N ALA A 94 -19.59 7.83 6.18
CA ALA A 94 -19.29 8.75 5.08
C ALA A 94 -20.50 9.60 4.66
N ALA A 95 -21.73 9.10 4.88
CA ALA A 95 -22.96 9.80 4.57
C ALA A 95 -23.45 10.73 5.69
N ALA A 96 -22.78 10.74 6.86
CA ALA A 96 -23.14 11.66 7.93
C ALA A 96 -22.95 13.11 7.42
N PRO A 97 -24.02 13.93 7.35
CA PRO A 97 -23.89 15.30 6.89
C PRO A 97 -22.94 16.02 7.84
N VAL A 98 -21.86 16.57 7.28
CA VAL A 98 -20.95 17.45 8.02
C VAL A 98 -21.83 18.50 8.69
N PRO A 99 -21.83 18.62 10.03
CA PRO A 99 -22.60 19.66 10.69
C PRO A 99 -22.05 20.98 10.16
N VAL A 100 -22.82 21.63 9.29
CA VAL A 100 -22.56 23.00 8.88
C VAL A 100 -22.62 23.78 10.18
N ALA A 101 -21.45 24.19 10.68
CA ALA A 101 -21.33 24.97 11.89
C ALA A 101 -22.28 26.15 11.71
N GLY A 102 -23.39 26.11 12.45
CA GLY A 102 -24.45 27.08 12.33
C GLY A 102 -23.88 28.45 12.61
N THR A 103 -23.72 29.25 11.57
CA THR A 103 -23.72 30.70 11.69
C THR A 103 -25.04 31.05 12.38
N GLY A 104 -24.95 31.40 13.66
CA GLY A 104 -26.08 31.84 14.45
C GLY A 104 -26.84 32.91 13.69
N GLY A 105 -28.07 32.57 13.29
CA GLY A 105 -28.95 33.43 12.54
C GLY A 105 -30.34 33.35 13.12
N ALA A 106 -30.75 34.48 13.69
CA ALA A 106 -32.09 34.91 14.08
C ALA A 106 -33.29 34.06 13.58
N ALA A 107 -34.27 33.95 14.48
CA ALA A 107 -35.59 33.35 14.29
C ALA A 107 -36.27 33.75 12.96
N PRO A 108 -36.80 32.79 12.18
CA PRO A 108 -37.60 33.09 11.00
C PRO A 108 -39.06 33.35 11.39
N THR A 109 -39.57 34.52 11.00
CA THR A 109 -41.01 34.80 10.87
C THR A 109 -41.40 34.74 9.39
N ALA A 110 -42.46 33.97 9.14
CA ALA A 110 -43.35 33.96 7.98
C ALA A 110 -42.84 33.37 6.64
N ALA A 111 -43.65 32.41 6.18
CA ALA A 111 -43.60 31.76 4.87
C ALA A 111 -44.02 32.69 3.72
N PRO A 112 -43.63 32.32 2.48
CA PRO A 112 -44.65 32.28 1.44
C PRO A 112 -44.61 30.99 0.62
N THR A 113 -45.82 30.50 0.35
CA THR A 113 -46.17 29.55 -0.70
C THR A 113 -45.89 30.17 -2.07
N VAL A 114 -45.12 29.49 -2.94
CA VAL A 114 -45.17 29.76 -4.38
C VAL A 114 -44.99 28.48 -5.21
N THR A 115 -45.87 28.43 -6.20
CA THR A 115 -46.18 27.41 -7.20
C THR A 115 -45.03 27.16 -8.20
N PRO A 116 -44.84 25.93 -8.74
CA PRO A 116 -43.86 25.69 -9.78
C PRO A 116 -44.34 26.19 -11.16
N SER A 117 -43.55 27.03 -11.81
CA SER A 117 -43.71 27.41 -13.22
C SER A 117 -42.53 26.89 -14.04
N ALA A 118 -42.86 26.15 -15.09
CA ALA A 118 -41.92 25.58 -16.06
C ALA A 118 -41.35 26.64 -17.01
N ALA A 119 -40.18 26.28 -17.59
CA ALA A 119 -39.49 26.86 -18.74
C ALA A 119 -38.80 28.23 -18.55
N ALA A 120 -37.46 28.23 -18.61
CA ALA A 120 -36.69 28.86 -19.68
C ALA A 120 -35.19 28.80 -19.40
N SER A 121 -34.43 28.46 -20.44
CA SER A 121 -32.99 28.66 -20.55
C SER A 121 -32.61 30.13 -20.38
N ALA A 122 -31.54 30.42 -19.63
CA ALA A 122 -30.67 31.57 -19.89
C ALA A 122 -29.32 31.41 -19.17
N VAL A 123 -28.27 31.45 -19.98
CA VAL A 123 -26.87 31.74 -19.65
C VAL A 123 -26.75 33.04 -18.86
N VAL A 124 -26.09 33.02 -17.71
CA VAL A 124 -25.35 34.18 -17.17
C VAL A 124 -24.09 33.69 -16.47
N SER A 125 -22.96 33.99 -17.11
CA SER A 125 -21.63 33.97 -16.52
C SER A 125 -21.52 35.18 -15.57
N ALA A 126 -21.36 34.93 -14.27
CA ALA A 126 -21.07 35.97 -13.29
C ALA A 126 -19.73 35.64 -12.63
N ALA A 127 -18.69 36.37 -13.06
CA ALA A 127 -17.41 36.42 -12.38
C ALA A 127 -17.61 37.04 -10.99
N VAL A 128 -17.47 36.22 -9.95
CA VAL A 128 -17.46 36.67 -8.56
C VAL A 128 -16.02 37.01 -8.19
N ALA A 129 -15.78 38.27 -7.85
CA ALA A 129 -14.52 38.76 -7.30
C ALA A 129 -14.29 38.18 -5.89
N PRO A 130 -13.05 37.81 -5.53
CA PRO A 130 -12.72 37.41 -4.16
C PRO A 130 -12.64 38.64 -3.23
N PRO A 131 -13.13 38.55 -1.98
CA PRO A 131 -12.91 39.59 -0.97
C PRO A 131 -11.46 39.57 -0.44
N PRO A 132 -10.88 40.73 -0.09
CA PRO A 132 -9.63 40.79 0.67
C PRO A 132 -9.97 40.67 2.17
N GLY A 133 -9.40 39.67 2.83
CA GLY A 133 -9.52 39.50 4.27
C GLY A 133 -8.31 38.76 4.82
N GLU A 134 -7.34 39.51 5.32
CA GLU A 134 -6.26 39.01 6.19
C GLU A 134 -6.83 38.62 7.55
N PRO A 135 -6.44 37.47 8.10
CA PRO A 135 -6.37 37.30 9.54
C PRO A 135 -4.92 37.36 10.02
N THR A 136 -4.60 38.47 10.69
CA THR A 136 -3.46 38.57 11.61
C THR A 136 -3.65 37.58 12.76
N VAL A 137 -2.74 36.60 12.90
CA VAL A 137 -2.62 35.80 14.11
C VAL A 137 -1.32 36.18 14.80
N LEU A 138 -1.48 36.91 15.90
CA LEU A 138 -0.46 37.24 16.88
C LEU A 138 -0.33 36.02 17.81
N ILE A 139 0.80 35.31 17.77
CA ILE A 139 1.13 34.28 18.78
C ILE A 139 2.30 34.77 19.64
N ASP A 140 2.00 34.81 20.92
CA ASP A 140 2.78 35.22 22.09
C ASP A 140 3.93 34.22 22.40
N PRO A 141 5.19 34.67 22.63
CA PRO A 141 6.27 33.81 23.09
C PRO A 141 6.46 33.95 24.61
N SER A 142 6.05 32.96 25.41
CA SER A 142 6.47 32.93 26.82
C SER A 142 6.45 31.56 27.50
N ALA A 143 7.65 31.17 27.98
CA ALA A 143 7.96 30.40 29.20
C ALA A 143 7.58 28.89 29.21
N ALA A 144 8.36 27.94 29.73
CA ALA A 144 9.64 27.96 30.45
C ALA A 144 10.30 26.57 30.38
N THR A 145 11.62 26.56 30.41
CA THR A 145 12.51 25.43 30.69
C THR A 145 12.34 24.90 32.11
N PRO A 146 12.45 23.58 32.33
CA PRO A 146 13.36 23.13 33.39
C PRO A 146 14.27 21.97 32.95
N ALA A 147 15.54 22.08 33.34
CA ALA A 147 16.50 20.99 33.56
C ALA A 147 16.88 21.05 35.07
N PRO A 148 17.28 19.97 35.79
CA PRO A 148 18.37 19.09 35.36
C PRO A 148 18.32 17.58 35.78
N SER A 149 19.12 16.82 35.04
CA SER A 149 20.01 15.69 35.39
C SER A 149 19.61 14.59 36.39
N ALA A 150 19.64 13.35 35.89
CA ALA A 150 20.14 12.18 36.63
C ALA A 150 20.96 11.26 35.71
N THR A 151 22.17 10.95 36.16
CA THR A 151 23.18 10.08 35.54
C THR A 151 22.95 8.61 35.90
N ALA A 152 22.94 7.69 34.91
CA ALA A 152 23.32 6.27 35.03
C ALA A 152 23.37 5.59 33.62
N PRO A 153 23.98 4.40 33.51
CA PRO A 153 25.35 4.14 33.06
C PRO A 153 25.51 3.91 31.55
N ALA A 154 26.76 4.06 31.10
CA ALA A 154 27.25 3.67 29.78
C ALA A 154 27.19 2.14 29.57
N ASP A 155 27.22 1.75 28.29
CA ASP A 155 27.23 0.39 27.74
C ASP A 155 25.85 -0.26 27.47
N ALA A 156 25.02 0.44 26.70
CA ALA A 156 24.25 -0.20 25.64
C ALA A 156 24.58 0.55 24.35
N ALA A 157 25.02 -0.16 23.30
CA ALA A 157 25.11 0.42 21.97
C ALA A 157 23.71 0.97 21.63
N GLY A 158 23.56 2.29 21.71
CA GLY A 158 22.29 2.93 21.44
C GLY A 158 21.82 2.56 20.04
N PRO A 159 20.50 2.42 19.82
CA PRO A 159 20.00 2.20 18.47
C PRO A 159 20.58 3.28 17.54
N PRO A 160 20.97 2.91 16.30
CA PRO A 160 21.61 3.84 15.37
C PRO A 160 20.79 5.13 15.30
N ALA A 161 21.49 6.27 15.33
CA ALA A 161 20.87 7.59 15.33
C ALA A 161 19.84 7.66 14.20
N ALA A 162 18.60 7.99 14.55
CA ALA A 162 17.53 8.10 13.57
C ALA A 162 17.93 9.19 12.55
N GLY A 163 17.97 8.84 11.26
CA GLY A 163 18.34 9.77 10.19
C GLY A 163 17.50 11.06 10.21
N VAL A 164 18.05 12.15 9.67
CA VAL A 164 17.40 13.46 9.68
C VAL A 164 16.15 13.44 8.80
N VAL A 165 15.00 13.79 9.38
CA VAL A 165 13.72 13.84 8.66
C VAL A 165 13.70 15.03 7.69
N ARG A 166 13.58 14.78 6.38
CA ARG A 166 13.44 15.84 5.35
C ARG A 166 12.02 16.38 5.28
N TYR A 167 11.04 15.48 5.35
CA TYR A 167 9.62 15.82 5.41
C TYR A 167 8.85 14.69 6.11
N ALA A 168 7.78 15.05 6.83
CA ALA A 168 6.97 14.12 7.61
C ALA A 168 5.51 14.13 7.16
N GLY A 169 5.01 12.99 6.67
CA GLY A 169 3.61 12.81 6.32
C GLY A 169 3.06 13.73 5.22
N LYS A 170 3.92 14.21 4.31
CA LYS A 170 3.50 15.10 3.22
C LYS A 170 2.53 14.37 2.29
N ALA A 171 1.36 14.96 2.10
CA ALA A 171 0.29 14.38 1.30
C ALA A 171 0.55 14.56 -0.21
N VAL A 172 0.43 13.48 -0.96
CA VAL A 172 0.55 13.42 -2.42
C VAL A 172 -0.76 12.85 -2.96
N PRO A 173 -1.67 13.68 -3.49
CA PRO A 173 -2.89 13.18 -4.10
C PRO A 173 -2.56 12.50 -5.43
N VAL A 174 -2.99 11.25 -5.58
CA VAL A 174 -2.80 10.49 -6.81
C VAL A 174 -4.14 9.98 -7.29
N ARG A 175 -4.48 10.29 -8.55
CA ARG A 175 -5.69 9.76 -9.16
C ARG A 175 -5.45 8.31 -9.56
N ALA A 176 -6.01 7.37 -8.81
CA ALA A 176 -5.88 5.93 -9.08
C ALA A 176 -6.79 5.52 -10.23
N GLY A 177 -6.48 5.98 -11.45
CA GLY A 177 -7.22 5.68 -12.67
C GLY A 177 -6.42 4.78 -13.60
N CYS A 178 -7.10 3.84 -14.26
CA CYS A 178 -6.44 2.91 -15.20
C CYS A 178 -6.13 3.51 -16.58
N ALA A 179 -6.51 4.76 -16.82
CA ALA A 179 -6.31 5.41 -18.11
C ALA A 179 -4.86 5.90 -18.33
N THR A 180 -4.17 6.30 -17.26
CA THR A 180 -2.83 6.92 -17.34
C THR A 180 -2.02 6.56 -16.13
N ALA A 181 -0.79 6.10 -16.36
CA ALA A 181 0.18 5.96 -15.28
C ALA A 181 0.55 7.34 -14.74
N VAL A 182 0.69 7.45 -13.42
CA VAL A 182 1.21 8.63 -12.73
C VAL A 182 2.50 8.21 -12.04
N TYR A 183 3.52 9.04 -12.12
CA TYR A 183 4.81 8.78 -11.48
C TYR A 183 4.96 9.71 -10.28
N LEU A 184 5.66 9.26 -9.26
CA LEU A 184 5.92 9.98 -8.03
C LEU A 184 7.42 10.21 -7.95
N ASP A 185 7.80 11.48 -7.86
CA ASP A 185 9.13 11.90 -7.42
C ASP A 185 9.04 12.04 -5.90
N LEU A 186 9.80 11.23 -5.17
CA LEU A 186 9.80 11.20 -3.72
C LEU A 186 10.94 12.04 -3.12
N ASP A 187 11.92 12.51 -3.90
CA ASP A 187 12.85 13.52 -3.40
C ASP A 187 12.13 14.85 -3.14
N GLU A 188 11.11 15.12 -3.94
CA GLU A 188 10.15 16.20 -3.78
C GLU A 188 8.74 15.63 -3.92
N PRO A 189 8.09 15.18 -2.83
CA PRO A 189 6.89 14.33 -2.89
C PRO A 189 5.75 14.98 -3.69
N ARG A 190 5.70 14.67 -4.98
CA ARG A 190 4.81 15.23 -5.99
C ARG A 190 4.51 14.20 -7.07
N ALA A 191 3.31 14.28 -7.63
CA ALA A 191 2.91 13.48 -8.77
C ALA A 191 3.33 14.18 -10.08
N VAL A 192 3.93 13.43 -11.00
CA VAL A 192 4.31 13.88 -12.34
C VAL A 192 3.64 12.99 -13.41
N PRO A 193 3.22 13.56 -14.55
CA PRO A 193 2.42 12.84 -15.56
C PRO A 193 3.25 11.90 -16.44
N ALA A 194 4.59 11.98 -16.38
CA ALA A 194 5.50 11.20 -17.22
C ALA A 194 6.71 10.75 -16.40
N ALA A 195 7.30 9.62 -16.80
CA ALA A 195 8.50 9.09 -16.16
C ALA A 195 9.67 10.05 -16.36
N THR A 196 10.36 10.34 -15.27
CA THR A 196 11.66 11.01 -15.23
C THR A 196 12.68 10.07 -14.59
N THR A 197 13.96 10.40 -14.70
CA THR A 197 15.02 9.65 -13.99
C THR A 197 14.85 9.71 -12.47
N GLY A 198 14.23 10.76 -11.92
CA GLY A 198 13.89 10.89 -10.50
C GLY A 198 12.49 10.38 -10.15
N SER A 199 11.85 9.55 -10.98
CA SER A 199 10.56 8.95 -10.66
C SER A 199 10.74 7.66 -9.87
N ASP A 200 10.50 7.68 -8.56
CA ASP A 200 10.76 6.54 -7.66
C ASP A 200 9.61 5.53 -7.62
N VAL A 201 8.37 5.98 -7.84
CA VAL A 201 7.18 5.10 -7.78
C VAL A 201 6.28 5.39 -8.97
N GLN A 202 5.72 4.34 -9.56
CA GLN A 202 4.71 4.43 -10.60
C GLN A 202 3.39 3.90 -10.08
N THR A 203 2.30 4.63 -10.26
CA THR A 203 0.95 4.12 -10.12
C THR A 203 0.42 3.69 -11.48
N ALA A 204 -0.08 2.46 -11.57
CA ALA A 204 -0.65 1.88 -12.78
C ALA A 204 -1.90 1.05 -12.44
N CYS A 205 -2.44 0.32 -13.40
CA CYS A 205 -3.48 -0.68 -13.16
C CYS A 205 -3.05 -2.09 -13.56
N ALA A 206 -3.44 -3.06 -12.74
CA ALA A 206 -3.43 -4.47 -13.08
C ALA A 206 -4.89 -4.93 -13.21
N GLY A 207 -5.41 -4.93 -14.45
CA GLY A 207 -6.83 -5.14 -14.70
C GLY A 207 -7.68 -3.95 -14.21
N ARG A 208 -8.48 -4.16 -13.17
CA ARG A 208 -9.36 -3.14 -12.58
C ARG A 208 -8.84 -2.54 -11.28
N SER A 209 -7.70 -3.01 -10.80
CA SER A 209 -7.14 -2.60 -9.52
C SER A 209 -5.95 -1.68 -9.74
N ALA A 210 -5.92 -0.55 -9.04
CA ALA A 210 -4.75 0.31 -8.99
C ALA A 210 -3.60 -0.43 -8.29
N VAL A 211 -2.40 -0.28 -8.83
CA VAL A 211 -1.17 -0.88 -8.31
C VAL A 211 -0.06 0.16 -8.23
N LEU A 212 0.84 0.00 -7.27
CA LEU A 212 2.14 0.68 -7.21
C LEU A 212 3.23 -0.24 -7.77
N ARG A 213 4.22 0.35 -8.43
CA ARG A 213 5.46 -0.30 -8.88
C ARG A 213 6.62 0.61 -8.56
N LEU A 214 7.82 0.05 -8.44
CA LEU A 214 9.02 0.86 -8.33
C LEU A 214 9.29 1.52 -9.69
N GLY A 215 9.59 2.81 -9.65
CA GLY A 215 9.98 3.59 -10.81
C GLY A 215 11.49 3.56 -11.03
N PRO A 216 11.96 4.14 -12.16
CA PRO A 216 13.38 4.12 -12.51
C PRO A 216 14.31 4.88 -11.54
N GLY A 217 13.78 5.78 -10.72
CA GLY A 217 14.55 6.52 -9.71
C GLY A 217 14.71 5.78 -8.38
N ALA A 218 13.97 4.69 -8.17
CA ALA A 218 14.07 3.92 -6.93
C ALA A 218 15.25 2.96 -6.98
N GLY A 219 16.13 3.06 -5.98
CA GLY A 219 17.19 2.08 -5.71
C GLY A 219 16.69 0.79 -5.03
N GLY A 220 15.40 0.71 -4.70
CA GLY A 220 14.77 -0.48 -4.14
C GLY A 220 13.49 -0.17 -3.38
N GLY A 221 12.76 -1.22 -2.99
CA GLY A 221 11.54 -1.09 -2.20
C GLY A 221 11.25 -2.30 -1.33
N ALA A 222 10.46 -2.13 -0.28
CA ALA A 222 10.02 -3.21 0.61
C ALA A 222 8.64 -2.90 1.22
N LEU A 223 7.80 -3.92 1.36
CA LEU A 223 6.49 -3.75 2.00
C LEU A 223 6.63 -3.82 3.52
N LEU A 224 6.09 -2.82 4.23
CA LEU A 224 5.79 -2.99 5.64
C LEU A 224 4.52 -3.81 5.80
N ARG A 225 4.66 -4.95 6.45
CA ARG A 225 3.50 -5.73 6.90
C ARG A 225 2.94 -5.05 8.15
N SER A 226 1.65 -4.68 8.13
CA SER A 226 0.99 -4.03 9.27
C SER A 226 1.12 -4.81 10.58
N SER A 227 1.41 -6.12 10.53
CA SER A 227 1.59 -6.97 11.71
C SER A 227 2.92 -6.78 12.44
N SER A 228 3.90 -6.09 11.86
CA SER A 228 5.21 -5.90 12.51
C SER A 228 5.35 -4.57 13.26
N ALA A 229 4.40 -3.65 13.11
CA ALA A 229 4.36 -2.47 13.96
C ALA A 229 3.60 -2.81 15.24
N GLU A 230 4.18 -2.50 16.40
CA GLU A 230 3.39 -2.44 17.62
C GLU A 230 2.21 -1.48 17.40
N PRO A 231 1.00 -1.81 17.89
CA PRO A 231 -0.16 -0.93 17.74
C PRO A 231 0.17 0.48 18.24
N GLY A 232 0.16 1.46 17.33
CA GLY A 232 0.45 2.87 17.63
C GLY A 232 1.91 3.31 17.43
N ALA A 233 2.83 2.39 17.13
CA ALA A 233 4.21 2.76 16.77
C ALA A 233 4.28 3.21 15.29
N SER A 234 4.73 4.43 15.08
CA SER A 234 5.02 4.94 13.73
C SER A 234 6.31 4.29 13.20
N PRO A 235 6.35 3.83 11.94
CA PRO A 235 7.57 3.28 11.36
C PRO A 235 8.69 4.33 11.32
N THR A 236 9.92 3.88 11.55
CA THR A 236 11.13 4.72 11.56
C THR A 236 12.02 4.44 10.34
N ALA A 237 13.02 5.30 10.10
CA ALA A 237 14.05 5.08 9.08
C ALA A 237 14.69 3.68 9.20
N ALA A 238 15.15 3.33 10.41
CA ALA A 238 15.79 2.05 10.70
C ALA A 238 14.86 0.85 10.39
N THR A 239 13.58 0.95 10.74
CA THR A 239 12.59 -0.10 10.42
C THR A 239 12.46 -0.27 8.90
N CYS A 240 12.47 0.84 8.16
CA CYS A 240 12.40 0.79 6.71
C CYS A 240 13.66 0.22 6.07
N GLU A 241 14.84 0.59 6.56
CA GLU A 241 16.12 0.07 6.08
C GLU A 241 16.26 -1.43 6.31
N GLU A 242 15.92 -1.91 7.51
CA GLU A 242 15.91 -3.33 7.82
C GLU A 242 14.99 -4.11 6.85
N ARG A 243 13.83 -3.55 6.53
CA ARG A 243 12.89 -4.15 5.58
C ARG A 243 13.42 -4.16 4.15
N LEU A 244 14.04 -3.07 3.71
CA LEU A 244 14.69 -2.99 2.39
C LEU A 244 15.79 -4.03 2.21
N LEU A 245 16.51 -4.37 3.28
CA LEU A 245 17.57 -5.38 3.25
C LEU A 245 17.03 -6.82 3.37
N SER A 246 15.97 -7.03 4.15
CA SER A 246 15.48 -8.38 4.47
C SER A 246 14.42 -8.92 3.51
N ASP A 247 13.58 -8.07 2.91
CA ASP A 247 12.48 -8.46 2.02
C ASP A 247 12.38 -7.48 0.83
N PRO A 248 13.43 -7.39 -0.02
CA PRO A 248 13.43 -6.49 -1.16
C PRO A 248 12.39 -6.92 -2.20
N LEU A 249 11.67 -5.93 -2.73
CA LEU A 249 10.72 -6.11 -3.82
C LEU A 249 11.46 -6.15 -5.15
N ASP A 250 11.02 -7.05 -6.03
CA ASP A 250 11.43 -7.02 -7.42
C ASP A 250 10.89 -5.74 -8.09
N PRO A 251 11.68 -5.00 -8.89
CA PRO A 251 11.24 -3.78 -9.57
C PRO A 251 9.97 -3.93 -10.41
N VAL A 252 9.69 -5.12 -10.97
CA VAL A 252 8.48 -5.37 -11.76
C VAL A 252 7.26 -5.75 -10.91
N THR A 253 7.41 -5.89 -9.58
CA THR A 253 6.33 -6.27 -8.68
C THR A 253 5.20 -5.25 -8.72
N ALA A 254 3.98 -5.72 -9.00
CA ALA A 254 2.77 -4.90 -8.92
C ALA A 254 2.14 -5.04 -7.53
N ILE A 255 2.14 -3.95 -6.78
CA ILE A 255 1.67 -3.90 -5.40
C ILE A 255 0.24 -3.34 -5.40
N PRO A 256 -0.79 -4.10 -4.98
CA PRO A 256 -2.15 -3.58 -4.92
C PRO A 256 -2.25 -2.35 -4.02
N LEU A 257 -2.72 -1.23 -4.57
CA LEU A 257 -2.96 -0.01 -3.82
C LEU A 257 -4.24 -0.18 -2.99
N ARG A 258 -4.09 -0.18 -1.68
CA ARG A 258 -5.18 -0.36 -0.70
C ARG A 258 -4.94 0.51 0.52
N ASP A 259 -6.00 0.84 1.24
CA ASP A 259 -5.89 1.58 2.50
C ASP A 259 -4.99 0.85 3.51
N GLY A 260 -4.18 1.62 4.24
CA GLY A 260 -3.20 1.09 5.18
C GLY A 260 -1.98 0.42 4.56
N LEU A 261 -1.81 0.44 3.23
CA LEU A 261 -0.56 0.03 2.58
C LEU A 261 0.59 0.92 3.06
N ALA A 262 1.71 0.31 3.43
CA ALA A 262 2.94 1.01 3.77
C ALA A 262 4.11 0.40 2.98
N LEU A 263 4.80 1.24 2.22
CA LEU A 263 5.90 0.88 1.32
C LEU A 263 7.14 1.69 1.71
N CYS A 264 8.24 1.02 2.03
CA CYS A 264 9.54 1.66 2.06
C CYS A 264 10.11 1.72 0.64
N VAL A 265 10.69 2.85 0.30
CA VAL A 265 11.38 3.08 -0.96
C VAL A 265 12.74 3.69 -0.64
N ARG A 266 13.79 3.20 -1.30
CA ARG A 266 15.09 3.89 -1.31
C ARG A 266 15.13 4.75 -2.57
N THR A 267 15.20 6.07 -2.41
CA THR A 267 15.32 7.03 -3.52
C THR A 267 16.79 7.30 -3.81
N GLY A 268 17.09 7.80 -5.00
CA GLY A 268 18.45 8.16 -5.43
C GLY A 268 19.05 7.17 -6.42
N ALA A 269 19.92 7.69 -7.28
CA ALA A 269 20.62 6.89 -8.28
C ALA A 269 21.57 5.87 -7.63
N GLU A 270 21.83 4.76 -8.31
CA GLU A 270 22.82 3.78 -7.87
C GLU A 270 24.16 4.46 -7.60
N GLY A 271 24.66 4.33 -6.37
CA GLY A 271 25.94 4.89 -5.93
C GLY A 271 25.89 6.30 -5.34
N GLU A 272 24.73 6.95 -5.31
CA GLU A 272 24.54 8.21 -4.57
C GLU A 272 23.93 7.96 -3.19
N PRO A 273 24.23 8.80 -2.18
CA PRO A 273 23.56 8.74 -0.89
C PRO A 273 22.08 9.07 -1.08
N GLY A 274 21.27 8.02 -1.09
CA GLY A 274 19.83 8.09 -1.26
C GLY A 274 19.09 8.60 -0.02
N SER A 275 17.79 8.77 -0.13
CA SER A 275 16.90 8.91 1.03
C SER A 275 16.07 7.65 1.20
N VAL A 276 15.68 7.35 2.44
CA VAL A 276 14.69 6.31 2.74
C VAL A 276 13.35 7.00 2.87
N VAL A 277 12.34 6.51 2.16
CA VAL A 277 11.00 7.10 2.14
C VAL A 277 9.97 6.05 2.52
N LEU A 278 9.15 6.35 3.52
CA LEU A 278 7.94 5.63 3.85
C LEU A 278 6.76 6.26 3.12
N LEU A 279 6.13 5.49 2.25
CA LEU A 279 4.93 5.85 1.53
C LEU A 279 3.74 5.07 2.10
N GLN A 280 2.77 5.78 2.67
CA GLN A 280 1.55 5.20 3.23
C GLN A 280 0.33 5.58 2.39
N ALA A 281 -0.44 4.59 1.97
CA ALA A 281 -1.73 4.85 1.32
C ALA A 281 -2.81 5.06 2.38
N GLY A 282 -3.51 6.19 2.29
CA GLY A 282 -4.72 6.44 3.05
C GLY A 282 -5.99 6.02 2.31
N ALA A 283 -7.11 6.52 2.81
CA ALA A 283 -8.42 6.30 2.20
C ALA A 283 -8.48 6.79 0.74
N THR A 284 -9.27 6.08 -0.06
CA THR A 284 -9.61 6.46 -1.43
C THR A 284 -10.87 7.32 -1.41
N ALA A 285 -10.80 8.51 -2.00
CA ALA A 285 -11.94 9.38 -2.16
C ALA A 285 -12.93 8.83 -3.21
N ALA A 286 -14.18 9.33 -3.19
CA ALA A 286 -15.24 8.87 -4.07
C ALA A 286 -14.96 9.08 -5.58
N ASP A 287 -14.07 10.01 -5.91
CA ASP A 287 -13.60 10.30 -7.27
C ASP A 287 -12.46 9.36 -7.74
N GLY A 288 -12.06 8.41 -6.90
CA GLY A 288 -10.94 7.49 -7.14
C GLY A 288 -9.57 8.08 -6.80
N THR A 289 -9.50 9.25 -6.18
CA THR A 289 -8.23 9.84 -5.73
C THR A 289 -7.76 9.17 -4.43
N VAL A 290 -6.54 8.64 -4.43
CA VAL A 290 -5.89 8.10 -3.25
C VAL A 290 -4.92 9.14 -2.72
N THR A 291 -4.98 9.42 -1.41
CA THR A 291 -3.97 10.27 -0.78
C THR A 291 -2.84 9.41 -0.25
N LEU A 292 -1.65 9.57 -0.82
CA LEU A 292 -0.43 8.96 -0.29
C LEU A 292 0.23 9.93 0.70
N ARG A 293 0.77 9.43 1.81
CA ARG A 293 1.57 10.20 2.76
C ARG A 293 3.01 9.74 2.67
N ALA A 294 3.90 10.65 2.34
CA ALA A 294 5.32 10.38 2.25
C ALA A 294 6.05 10.94 3.50
N THR A 295 6.93 10.15 4.09
CA THR A 295 7.88 10.57 5.14
C THR A 295 9.27 10.16 4.70
N SER A 296 10.24 11.08 4.73
CA SER A 296 11.60 10.85 4.24
C SER A 296 12.64 11.12 5.30
N TRP A 297 13.68 10.28 5.32
CA TRP A 297 14.87 10.39 6.13
C TRP A 297 16.11 10.35 5.24
N THR A 298 17.12 11.18 5.53
CA THR A 298 18.44 11.02 4.94
C THR A 298 19.15 9.84 5.60
N SER A 299 19.82 9.00 4.81
CA SER A 299 20.82 8.08 5.35
C SER A 299 22.11 8.87 5.54
N ASP A 300 22.58 8.95 6.79
CA ASP A 300 23.88 9.56 7.13
C ASP A 300 25.06 8.68 6.67
#